data_AF-A0A8E0IPC5-F1
#
_entry.id   AF-A0A8E0IPC5-F1
#
_cell.length_a   1.000
_cell.length_b   1.000
_cell.length_c   1.000
_cell.angle_alpha   90.00
_cell.angle_beta   90.00
_cell.angle_gamma   90.00
#
_symmetry.space_group_name_H-M   'P 1'
#
loop_
_entity.id
_entity.type
_entity.pdbx_description
1 polymer ?
#
loop_
_entity_poly.entity_id
_entity_poly.type
_entity_poly.pdbx_seq_one_letter_code
_entity_poly.pdbx_strand_id
1 'polypeptide(L)'
;THCFKSGQVNELTARLIGMAFTSANIFDTDLPQPLTLNPWQLTPMLDFPLKNKQAVVIENNGVFALLHQEHPDWPLILQSGNDFNEVYVQLIQRPEARGMRYVYLGDLDSAGIQMADQFARLLKQTSAEEVAALQQPTDVRLWLADLGKIDVRRTKQRKVVSPVYQAEMTTIALFGKFIEQEQLMGVYEERIAEWLEATEV
;
A
#
# COMPACT_ATOMS: atom_id res chain seq x y z
N THR A 1 -33.07 16.23 -7.02
CA THR A 1 -33.14 17.70 -7.04
C THR A 1 -32.16 18.25 -6.03
N HIS A 2 -31.33 19.19 -6.48
CA HIS A 2 -30.05 19.64 -5.91
C HIS A 2 -29.90 19.68 -4.37
N CYS A 3 -28.85 19.00 -3.87
CA CYS A 3 -28.54 18.76 -2.46
C CYS A 3 -27.69 19.85 -1.78
N PHE A 4 -27.94 21.14 -2.01
CA PHE A 4 -27.28 22.18 -1.19
C PHE A 4 -28.23 23.34 -0.88
N LYS A 5 -28.35 23.70 0.41
CA LYS A 5 -29.02 24.94 0.84
C LYS A 5 -28.17 26.13 0.36
N SER A 6 -28.81 27.11 -0.28
CA SER A 6 -28.11 28.32 -0.75
C SER A 6 -27.48 29.08 0.41
N GLY A 7 -26.20 29.46 0.27
CA GLY A 7 -25.54 30.43 1.15
C GLY A 7 -24.49 29.86 2.11
N GLN A 8 -24.28 28.55 2.18
CA GLN A 8 -23.16 27.95 2.90
C GLN A 8 -22.09 27.50 1.90
N VAL A 9 -21.17 28.40 1.55
CA VAL A 9 -19.87 27.97 1.02
C VAL A 9 -19.08 27.52 2.23
N ASN A 10 -19.24 26.26 2.62
CA ASN A 10 -18.21 25.60 3.42
C ASN A 10 -17.01 25.50 2.49
N GLU A 11 -16.01 26.35 2.68
CA GLU A 11 -14.74 26.20 1.99
C GLU A 11 -14.30 24.74 2.16
N LEU A 12 -14.31 24.00 1.04
CA LEU A 12 -13.80 22.63 0.96
C LEU A 12 -12.30 22.75 1.25
N THR A 13 -11.94 22.69 2.53
CA THR A 13 -10.54 22.81 2.95
C THR A 13 -9.71 21.78 2.19
N ALA A 14 -8.48 22.14 1.82
CA ALA A 14 -7.51 21.32 1.08
C ALA A 14 -7.25 19.91 1.67
N ARG A 15 -7.82 19.62 2.85
CA ARG A 15 -7.86 18.31 3.51
C ARG A 15 -8.60 17.22 2.74
N LEU A 16 -9.49 17.55 1.80
CA LEU A 16 -10.22 16.52 1.03
C LEU A 16 -9.31 15.66 0.15
N ILE A 17 -8.27 16.23 -0.43
CA ILE A 17 -7.38 15.51 -1.36
C ILE A 17 -6.48 14.51 -0.62
N GLY A 18 -6.08 14.82 0.62
CA GLY A 18 -5.22 13.95 1.44
C GLY A 18 -5.95 12.86 2.25
N MET A 19 -7.28 12.84 2.22
CA MET A 19 -8.11 11.91 3.00
C MET A 19 -8.74 10.81 2.15
N ALA A 20 -8.49 10.81 0.84
CA ALA A 20 -9.10 9.86 -0.06
C ALA A 20 -8.38 8.50 -0.01
N PHE A 21 -9.16 7.42 0.00
CA PHE A 21 -8.68 6.06 -0.18
C PHE A 21 -8.83 5.67 -1.64
N THR A 22 -7.74 5.34 -2.33
CA THR A 22 -7.77 4.93 -3.73
C THR A 22 -7.43 3.46 -3.87
N SER A 23 -8.25 2.71 -4.60
CA SER A 23 -8.06 1.29 -4.81
C SER A 23 -8.65 0.81 -6.13
N ALA A 24 -8.18 -0.32 -6.65
CA ALA A 24 -8.74 -1.02 -7.79
C ALA A 24 -9.13 -2.44 -7.38
N ASN A 25 -10.29 -2.92 -7.84
CA ASN A 25 -10.74 -4.32 -7.71
C ASN A 25 -10.82 -4.87 -6.28
N ILE A 26 -10.99 -4.01 -5.27
CA ILE A 26 -11.19 -4.45 -3.89
C ILE A 26 -12.65 -4.80 -3.63
N PHE A 27 -13.56 -3.96 -4.11
CA PHE A 27 -15.00 -4.05 -3.89
C PHE A 27 -15.70 -4.62 -5.13
N ASP A 28 -16.72 -5.45 -4.90
CA ASP A 28 -17.52 -6.06 -5.97
C ASP A 28 -18.60 -5.08 -6.46
N THR A 29 -18.19 -4.16 -7.33
CA THR A 29 -19.02 -3.07 -7.86
C THR A 29 -18.82 -2.92 -9.36
N ASP A 30 -19.85 -2.38 -10.03
CA ASP A 30 -19.87 -1.98 -11.44
C ASP A 30 -19.32 -0.56 -11.68
N LEU A 31 -18.87 0.14 -10.64
CA LEU A 31 -18.27 1.46 -10.76
C LEU A 31 -16.93 1.42 -11.52
N PRO A 32 -16.59 2.46 -12.31
CA PRO A 32 -15.30 2.57 -12.96
C PRO A 32 -14.13 2.49 -11.97
N GLN A 33 -13.09 1.74 -12.33
CA GLN A 33 -11.87 1.60 -11.54
C GLN A 33 -10.78 2.57 -12.07
N PRO A 34 -9.87 3.05 -11.21
CA PRO A 34 -9.81 2.84 -9.77
C PRO A 34 -10.89 3.66 -9.03
N LEU A 35 -11.33 3.16 -7.88
CA LEU A 35 -12.23 3.86 -6.98
C LEU A 35 -11.44 4.78 -6.06
N THR A 36 -11.89 6.03 -5.95
CA THR A 36 -11.41 6.99 -4.95
C THR A 36 -12.55 7.30 -3.99
N LEU A 37 -12.40 6.88 -2.74
CA LEU A 37 -13.38 7.01 -1.67
C LEU A 37 -13.00 8.15 -0.74
N ASN A 38 -13.90 9.10 -0.57
CA ASN A 38 -13.80 10.18 0.41
C ASN A 38 -14.39 9.75 1.76
N PRO A 39 -14.10 10.48 2.86
CA PRO A 39 -14.62 10.16 4.20
C PRO A 39 -16.13 9.96 4.27
N TRP A 40 -16.90 10.68 3.45
CA TRP A 40 -18.38 10.58 3.44
C TRP A 40 -18.91 9.30 2.78
N GLN A 41 -18.07 8.62 2.00
CA GLN A 41 -18.39 7.34 1.37
C GLN A 41 -17.92 6.16 2.24
N LEU A 42 -17.25 6.41 3.36
CA LEU A 42 -16.65 5.38 4.22
C LEU A 42 -17.68 4.36 4.72
N THR A 43 -18.67 4.82 5.48
CA THR A 43 -19.63 3.94 6.17
C THR A 43 -20.29 2.90 5.28
N PRO A 44 -20.86 3.23 4.10
CA PRO A 44 -21.45 2.22 3.23
C PRO A 44 -20.41 1.25 2.64
N MET A 45 -19.15 1.66 2.51
CA MET A 45 -18.08 0.85 1.91
C MET A 45 -17.45 -0.16 2.88
N LEU A 46 -17.53 0.09 4.20
CA LEU A 46 -16.96 -0.78 5.23
C LEU A 46 -17.39 -2.25 5.11
N ASP A 47 -18.69 -2.47 4.87
CA ASP A 47 -19.31 -3.79 4.78
C ASP A 47 -19.73 -4.16 3.35
N PHE A 48 -19.34 -3.35 2.37
CA PHE A 48 -19.65 -3.61 0.98
C PHE A 48 -19.00 -4.93 0.51
N PRO A 49 -19.65 -5.74 -0.35
CA PRO A 49 -19.07 -6.99 -0.84
C PRO A 49 -17.65 -6.81 -1.42
N LEU A 50 -16.76 -7.74 -1.10
CA LEU A 50 -15.38 -7.74 -1.58
C LEU A 50 -15.29 -8.58 -2.86
N LYS A 51 -14.62 -8.06 -3.89
CA LYS A 51 -14.32 -8.80 -5.13
C LYS A 51 -13.18 -9.80 -4.91
N ASN A 52 -12.22 -9.42 -4.07
CA ASN A 52 -11.00 -10.19 -3.79
C ASN A 52 -10.78 -10.37 -2.28
N LYS A 53 -9.97 -11.37 -1.92
CA LYS A 53 -9.53 -11.63 -0.53
C LYS A 53 -8.06 -11.27 -0.28
N GLN A 54 -7.40 -10.76 -1.29
CA GLN A 54 -6.01 -10.34 -1.25
C GLN A 54 -5.90 -8.96 -1.89
N ALA A 55 -5.00 -8.13 -1.39
CA ALA A 55 -4.71 -6.83 -1.97
C ALA A 55 -3.22 -6.46 -1.84
N VAL A 56 -2.69 -5.85 -2.89
CA VAL A 56 -1.33 -5.31 -2.92
C VAL A 56 -1.40 -3.82 -2.65
N VAL A 57 -0.77 -3.39 -1.56
CA VAL A 57 -0.66 -1.98 -1.20
C VAL A 57 0.59 -1.39 -1.84
N ILE A 58 0.42 -0.35 -2.63
CA ILE A 58 1.46 0.32 -3.40
C ILE A 58 1.65 1.73 -2.84
N GLU A 59 2.89 2.09 -2.51
CA GLU A 59 3.22 3.43 -2.04
C GLU A 59 3.19 4.48 -3.17
N ASN A 60 3.81 4.16 -4.31
CA ASN A 60 4.06 5.08 -5.40
C ASN A 60 2.88 5.17 -6.40
N ASN A 61 2.46 6.40 -6.71
CA ASN A 61 1.37 6.70 -7.67
C ASN A 61 1.63 6.19 -9.08
N GLY A 62 2.86 6.37 -9.59
CA GLY A 62 3.23 5.94 -10.93
C GLY A 62 3.23 4.43 -11.07
N VAL A 63 3.74 3.73 -10.04
CA VAL A 63 3.71 2.27 -9.96
C VAL A 63 2.27 1.76 -9.93
N PHE A 64 1.41 2.35 -9.09
CA PHE A 64 -0.01 1.97 -9.03
C PHE A 64 -0.71 2.17 -10.39
N ALA A 65 -0.50 3.33 -11.02
CA ALA A 65 -1.13 3.64 -12.31
C ALA A 65 -0.67 2.67 -13.41
N LEU A 66 0.63 2.38 -13.47
CA LEU A 66 1.20 1.44 -14.42
C LEU A 66 0.68 0.02 -14.20
N LEU A 67 0.72 -0.49 -12.96
CA LEU A 67 0.19 -1.81 -12.63
C LEU A 67 -1.29 -1.93 -12.94
N HIS A 68 -2.09 -0.90 -12.65
CA HIS A 68 -3.52 -0.93 -12.97
C HIS A 68 -3.79 -0.89 -14.48
N GLN A 69 -2.95 -0.18 -15.25
CA GLN A 69 -3.08 -0.13 -16.70
C GLN A 69 -2.76 -1.48 -17.35
N GLU A 70 -1.67 -2.13 -16.93
CA GLU A 70 -1.24 -3.42 -17.48
C GLU A 70 -2.07 -4.59 -16.93
N HIS A 71 -2.51 -4.50 -15.67
CA HIS A 71 -3.27 -5.52 -14.96
C HIS A 71 -4.57 -4.94 -14.38
N PRO A 72 -5.59 -4.70 -15.24
CA PRO A 72 -6.80 -3.99 -14.85
C PRO A 72 -7.66 -4.71 -13.82
N ASP A 73 -7.44 -6.01 -13.57
CA ASP A 73 -8.17 -6.83 -12.61
C ASP A 73 -7.47 -7.04 -11.27
N TRP A 74 -6.20 -6.63 -11.14
CA TRP A 74 -5.46 -6.82 -9.90
C TRP A 74 -6.04 -6.00 -8.73
N PRO A 75 -6.12 -6.58 -7.52
CA PRO A 75 -6.59 -5.89 -6.33
C PRO A 75 -5.49 -5.00 -5.76
N LEU A 76 -5.48 -3.72 -6.15
CA LEU A 76 -4.45 -2.76 -5.79
C LEU A 76 -5.00 -1.70 -4.84
N ILE A 77 -4.20 -1.25 -3.88
CA ILE A 77 -4.51 -0.12 -3.01
C ILE A 77 -3.36 0.87 -3.06
N LEU A 78 -3.69 2.15 -3.22
CA LEU A 78 -2.71 3.22 -3.22
C LEU A 78 -2.58 3.82 -1.81
N GLN A 79 -1.35 3.86 -1.28
CA GLN A 79 -1.04 4.52 -0.01
C GLN A 79 -0.72 6.01 -0.20
N SER A 80 0.09 6.39 -1.20
CA SER A 80 0.40 7.78 -1.61
C SER A 80 0.45 8.84 -0.49
N GLY A 81 1.12 8.56 0.62
CA GLY A 81 1.32 9.58 1.66
C GLY A 81 0.03 10.05 2.34
N ASN A 82 -1.02 9.24 2.35
CA ASN A 82 -2.25 9.50 3.11
C ASN A 82 -2.07 9.51 4.65
N ASP A 83 -0.82 9.33 5.09
CA ASP A 83 -0.33 9.30 6.48
C ASP A 83 -1.16 8.40 7.40
N PHE A 84 -1.74 7.34 6.83
CA PHE A 84 -2.65 6.43 7.53
C PHE A 84 -3.76 7.18 8.28
N ASN A 85 -4.38 8.14 7.59
CA ASN A 85 -5.55 8.84 8.11
C ASN A 85 -6.66 7.86 8.52
N GLU A 86 -7.61 8.35 9.31
CA GLU A 86 -8.68 7.53 9.89
C GLU A 86 -9.50 6.76 8.84
N VAL A 87 -9.77 7.37 7.68
CA VAL A 87 -10.53 6.73 6.58
C VAL A 87 -9.75 5.54 6.03
N TYR A 88 -8.46 5.74 5.76
CA TYR A 88 -7.59 4.68 5.27
C TYR A 88 -7.49 3.53 6.27
N VAL A 89 -7.28 3.82 7.55
CA VAL A 89 -7.18 2.80 8.60
C VAL A 89 -8.46 1.97 8.68
N GLN A 90 -9.62 2.60 8.64
CA GLN A 90 -10.90 1.88 8.68
C GLN A 90 -11.13 1.02 7.42
N LEU A 91 -10.77 1.52 6.23
CA LEU A 91 -10.89 0.79 4.95
C LEU A 91 -9.83 -0.29 4.74
N ILE A 92 -8.82 -0.37 5.60
CA ILE A 92 -7.89 -1.49 5.65
C ILE A 92 -8.33 -2.49 6.73
N GLN A 93 -8.58 -2.04 7.96
CA GLN A 93 -8.90 -2.92 9.08
C GLN A 93 -10.26 -3.63 8.93
N ARG A 94 -11.27 -2.97 8.32
CA ARG A 94 -12.59 -3.60 8.20
C ARG A 94 -12.61 -4.71 7.15
N PRO A 95 -12.08 -4.53 5.92
CA PRO A 95 -11.92 -5.66 5.00
C PRO A 95 -10.99 -6.73 5.56
N GLU A 96 -9.92 -6.35 6.29
CA GLU A 96 -9.06 -7.33 6.97
C GLU A 96 -9.87 -8.23 7.92
N ALA A 97 -10.70 -7.63 8.77
CA ALA A 97 -11.56 -8.36 9.70
C ALA A 97 -12.54 -9.30 9.00
N ARG A 98 -12.76 -9.12 7.70
CA ARG A 98 -13.61 -9.93 6.82
C ARG A 98 -12.81 -10.94 5.98
N GLY A 99 -11.51 -11.08 6.24
CA GLY A 99 -10.63 -12.06 5.62
C GLY A 99 -9.79 -11.52 4.45
N MET A 100 -9.75 -10.19 4.24
CA MET A 100 -8.79 -9.59 3.31
C MET A 100 -7.36 -9.72 3.88
N ARG A 101 -6.43 -10.12 3.04
CA ARG A 101 -5.00 -10.23 3.34
C ARG A 101 -4.22 -9.19 2.54
N TYR A 102 -3.12 -8.69 3.09
CA TYR A 102 -2.36 -7.60 2.48
C TYR A 102 -0.88 -7.91 2.34
N VAL A 103 -0.31 -7.46 1.22
CA VAL A 103 1.13 -7.26 1.03
C VAL A 103 1.40 -5.78 0.77
N TYR A 104 2.58 -5.30 1.11
CA TYR A 104 2.97 -3.91 0.91
C TYR A 104 4.21 -3.81 0.04
N LEU A 105 4.20 -2.89 -0.92
CA LEU A 105 5.32 -2.54 -1.78
C LEU A 105 5.60 -1.04 -1.69
N GLY A 106 6.82 -0.70 -1.28
CA GLY A 106 7.34 0.66 -1.28
C GLY A 106 8.81 0.70 -1.69
N ASP A 107 9.39 1.90 -1.61
CA ASP A 107 10.82 2.09 -1.81
C ASP A 107 11.63 1.29 -0.81
N LEU A 108 12.76 0.72 -1.25
CA LEU A 108 13.73 0.08 -0.36
C LEU A 108 14.68 1.12 0.20
N ASP A 109 14.11 2.00 1.02
CA ASP A 109 14.81 3.01 1.78
C ASP A 109 14.26 3.12 3.21
N SER A 110 14.85 3.98 4.03
CA SER A 110 14.47 4.05 5.45
C SER A 110 13.07 4.61 5.67
N ALA A 111 12.54 5.42 4.76
CA ALA A 111 11.19 5.96 4.86
C ALA A 111 10.16 4.91 4.43
N GLY A 112 10.37 4.26 3.29
CA GLY A 112 9.50 3.19 2.80
C GLY A 112 9.40 2.01 3.78
N ILE A 113 10.53 1.56 4.33
CA ILE A 113 10.53 0.49 5.36
C ILE A 113 9.77 0.93 6.63
N GLN A 114 9.89 2.19 7.03
CA GLN A 114 9.15 2.72 8.17
C GLN A 114 7.64 2.77 7.89
N MET A 115 7.25 3.12 6.66
CA MET A 115 5.86 3.11 6.22
C MET A 115 5.28 1.70 6.18
N ALA A 116 6.02 0.73 5.67
CA ALA A 116 5.63 -0.68 5.67
C ALA A 116 5.46 -1.23 7.10
N ASP A 117 6.39 -0.92 8.02
CA ASP A 117 6.26 -1.29 9.44
C ASP A 117 5.06 -0.62 10.11
N GLN A 118 4.78 0.64 9.77
CA GLN A 118 3.59 1.32 10.27
C GLN A 118 2.31 0.68 9.73
N PHE A 119 2.26 0.36 8.44
CA PHE A 119 1.12 -0.32 7.83
C PHE A 119 0.85 -1.67 8.50
N ALA A 120 1.88 -2.51 8.63
CA ALA A 120 1.75 -3.82 9.28
C ALA A 120 1.23 -3.73 10.72
N ARG A 121 1.61 -2.69 11.47
CA ARG A 121 1.11 -2.48 12.84
C ARG A 121 -0.33 -1.99 12.93
N LEU A 122 -0.91 -1.50 11.84
CA LEU A 122 -2.34 -1.18 11.79
C LEU A 122 -3.19 -2.44 11.65
N LEU A 123 -2.61 -3.50 11.10
CA LEU A 123 -3.27 -4.77 10.84
C LEU A 123 -3.40 -5.59 12.13
N LYS A 124 -4.47 -6.37 12.21
CA LYS A 124 -4.78 -7.21 13.39
C LYS A 124 -4.68 -8.71 13.08
N GLN A 125 -4.75 -9.11 11.82
CA GLN A 125 -4.79 -10.50 11.39
C GLN A 125 -3.61 -10.84 10.47
N THR A 126 -3.29 -9.97 9.53
CA THR A 126 -2.16 -10.09 8.61
C THR A 126 -0.87 -9.80 9.38
N SER A 127 0.08 -10.75 9.41
CA SER A 127 1.33 -10.56 10.13
C SER A 127 2.29 -9.63 9.37
N ALA A 128 3.28 -9.06 10.05
CA ALA A 128 4.28 -8.23 9.40
C ALA A 128 5.10 -9.01 8.34
N GLU A 129 5.39 -10.29 8.60
CA GLU A 129 6.06 -11.17 7.65
C GLU A 129 5.23 -11.39 6.40
N GLU A 130 3.91 -11.50 6.56
CA GLU A 130 2.99 -11.62 5.44
C GLU A 130 2.89 -10.31 4.65
N VAL A 131 2.82 -9.17 5.33
CA VAL A 131 2.86 -7.86 4.65
C VAL A 131 4.14 -7.71 3.83
N ALA A 132 5.27 -8.19 4.33
CA ALA A 132 6.56 -8.18 3.65
C ALA A 132 6.75 -9.32 2.63
N ALA A 133 5.74 -10.16 2.35
CA ALA A 133 5.91 -11.40 1.57
C ALA A 133 6.57 -11.18 0.19
N LEU A 134 6.33 -10.04 -0.45
CA LEU A 134 6.90 -9.71 -1.76
C LEU A 134 8.30 -9.07 -1.69
N GLN A 135 8.72 -8.57 -0.52
CA GLN A 135 9.97 -7.86 -0.28
C GLN A 135 10.74 -8.48 0.90
N GLN A 136 10.95 -9.79 0.91
CA GLN A 136 11.64 -10.43 2.03
C GLN A 136 13.10 -9.95 2.19
N PRO A 137 13.63 -9.88 3.44
CA PRO A 137 14.98 -9.38 3.69
C PRO A 137 16.09 -10.07 2.89
N THR A 138 15.91 -11.36 2.55
CA THR A 138 16.86 -12.11 1.72
C THR A 138 16.95 -11.58 0.29
N ASP A 139 15.82 -11.22 -0.30
CA ASP A 139 15.76 -10.67 -1.66
C ASP A 139 16.26 -9.24 -1.70
N VAL A 140 15.86 -8.45 -0.70
CA VAL A 140 16.29 -7.05 -0.53
C VAL A 140 17.82 -6.95 -0.53
N ARG A 141 18.53 -7.89 0.12
CA ARG A 141 20.00 -7.95 0.11
C ARG A 141 20.56 -8.12 -1.30
N LEU A 142 19.99 -9.03 -2.09
CA LEU A 142 20.44 -9.30 -3.46
C LEU A 142 20.21 -8.08 -4.34
N TRP A 143 18.99 -7.52 -4.30
CA TRP A 143 18.67 -6.32 -5.08
C TRP A 143 19.55 -5.12 -4.70
N LEU A 144 19.85 -4.91 -3.42
CA LEU A 144 20.73 -3.83 -2.98
C LEU A 144 22.17 -3.99 -3.46
N ALA A 145 22.65 -5.23 -3.57
CA ALA A 145 23.97 -5.49 -4.14
C ALA A 145 24.01 -5.08 -5.62
N ASP A 146 23.00 -5.50 -6.39
CA ASP A 146 22.97 -5.42 -7.86
C ASP A 146 22.48 -4.06 -8.39
N LEU A 147 21.43 -3.50 -7.79
CA LEU A 147 20.66 -2.35 -8.30
C LEU A 147 20.73 -1.11 -7.39
N GLY A 148 21.28 -1.27 -6.18
CA GLY A 148 21.25 -0.24 -5.15
C GLY A 148 22.10 0.99 -5.48
N LYS A 149 21.54 2.17 -5.21
CA LYS A 149 22.19 3.48 -5.32
C LYS A 149 22.62 3.98 -3.95
N ILE A 150 23.80 4.59 -3.85
CA ILE A 150 24.31 5.09 -2.57
C ILE A 150 23.62 6.41 -2.22
N ASP A 151 23.00 6.49 -1.04
CA ASP A 151 22.52 7.74 -0.45
C ASP A 151 22.39 7.62 1.08
N VAL A 152 23.26 8.32 1.80
CA VAL A 152 23.34 8.29 3.27
C VAL A 152 22.05 8.79 3.94
N ARG A 153 21.31 9.72 3.32
CA ARG A 153 20.06 10.25 3.89
C ARG A 153 18.95 9.22 3.79
N ARG A 154 18.86 8.53 2.65
CA ARG A 154 17.84 7.50 2.39
C ARG A 154 18.10 6.21 3.14
N THR A 155 19.35 5.94 3.54
CA THR A 155 19.70 4.75 4.33
C THR A 155 19.92 5.01 5.82
N LYS A 156 19.53 6.18 6.30
CA LYS A 156 19.64 6.51 7.72
C LYS A 156 18.63 5.72 8.54
N GLN A 157 19.14 4.90 9.47
CA GLN A 157 18.36 4.17 10.47
C GLN A 157 17.18 4.98 11.03
N ARG A 158 15.99 4.38 10.94
CA ARG A 158 14.76 4.87 11.54
C ARG A 158 14.17 3.83 12.48
N LYS A 159 13.30 4.28 13.39
CA LYS A 159 12.64 3.41 14.34
C LYS A 159 11.59 2.56 13.61
N VAL A 160 11.78 1.24 13.67
CA VAL A 160 10.86 0.21 13.22
C VAL A 160 10.73 -0.86 14.30
N VAL A 161 9.55 -1.48 14.41
CA VAL A 161 9.23 -2.37 15.53
C VAL A 161 9.25 -3.83 15.11
N SER A 162 8.70 -4.16 13.95
CA SER A 162 8.54 -5.55 13.52
C SER A 162 9.89 -6.16 13.12
N PRO A 163 10.19 -7.42 13.49
CA PRO A 163 11.49 -8.03 13.23
C PRO A 163 11.90 -8.06 11.75
N VAL A 164 10.96 -8.32 10.84
CA VAL A 164 11.23 -8.33 9.39
C VAL A 164 11.73 -6.98 8.89
N TYR A 165 11.07 -5.88 9.29
CA TYR A 165 11.46 -4.53 8.91
C TYR A 165 12.70 -4.02 9.66
N GLN A 166 12.96 -4.51 10.89
CA GLN A 166 14.25 -4.28 11.54
C GLN A 166 15.39 -4.89 10.73
N ALA A 167 15.21 -6.11 10.21
CA ALA A 167 16.21 -6.77 9.38
C ALA A 167 16.44 -6.04 8.05
N GLU A 168 15.38 -5.56 7.39
CA GLU A 168 15.49 -4.72 6.19
C GLU A 168 16.17 -3.38 6.50
N MET A 169 15.77 -2.68 7.56
CA MET A 169 16.35 -1.41 7.98
C MET A 169 17.85 -1.56 8.28
N THR A 170 18.25 -2.62 8.97
CA THR A 170 19.66 -2.96 9.17
C THR A 170 20.36 -3.22 7.84
N THR A 171 19.71 -3.94 6.92
CA THR A 171 20.30 -4.24 5.61
C THR A 171 20.59 -2.97 4.81
N ILE A 172 19.63 -2.07 4.62
CA ILE A 172 19.85 -0.83 3.86
C ILE A 172 20.92 0.06 4.53
N ALA A 173 20.94 0.11 5.86
CA ALA A 173 21.91 0.91 6.60
C ALA A 173 23.34 0.36 6.50
N LEU A 174 23.50 -0.97 6.48
CA LEU A 174 24.80 -1.62 6.30
C LEU A 174 25.34 -1.45 4.87
N PHE A 175 24.48 -1.60 3.87
CA PHE A 175 24.87 -1.41 2.46
C PHE A 175 25.11 0.08 2.13
N GLY A 176 24.43 0.99 2.83
CA GLY A 176 24.42 2.41 2.47
C GLY A 176 23.78 2.67 1.11
N LYS A 177 22.97 1.73 0.62
CA LYS A 177 22.27 1.78 -0.65
C LYS A 177 20.76 1.72 -0.48
N PHE A 178 20.03 2.30 -1.41
CA PHE A 178 18.57 2.26 -1.52
C PHE A 178 18.16 1.88 -2.96
N ILE A 179 16.88 1.52 -3.14
CA ILE A 179 16.28 1.25 -4.46
C ILE A 179 14.91 1.93 -4.52
N GLU A 180 14.64 2.66 -5.60
CA GLU A 180 13.30 3.19 -5.88
C GLU A 180 12.36 2.05 -6.28
N GLN A 181 11.08 2.14 -5.92
CA GLN A 181 10.09 1.13 -6.25
C GLN A 181 10.04 0.82 -7.77
N GLU A 182 10.17 1.84 -8.62
CA GLU A 182 10.14 1.71 -10.08
C GLU A 182 11.27 0.83 -10.64
N GLN A 183 12.41 0.73 -9.94
CA GLN A 183 13.53 -0.09 -10.41
C GLN A 183 13.25 -1.59 -10.30
N LEU A 184 12.27 -1.99 -9.49
CA LEU A 184 11.93 -3.38 -9.23
C LEU A 184 10.62 -3.81 -9.89
N MET A 185 10.06 -3.00 -10.79
CA MET A 185 8.76 -3.27 -11.43
C MET A 185 8.65 -4.66 -12.03
N GLY A 186 9.62 -5.08 -12.85
CA GLY A 186 9.57 -6.42 -13.47
C GLY A 186 9.58 -7.55 -12.44
N VAL A 187 10.32 -7.38 -11.34
CA VAL A 187 10.37 -8.35 -10.24
C VAL A 187 9.05 -8.36 -9.45
N TYR A 188 8.49 -7.18 -9.19
CA TYR A 188 7.23 -7.07 -8.44
C TYR A 188 6.06 -7.60 -9.24
N GLU A 189 6.00 -7.37 -10.55
CA GLU A 189 4.92 -7.87 -11.40
C GLU A 189 4.83 -9.41 -11.35
N GLU A 190 5.96 -10.10 -11.51
CA GLU A 190 6.04 -11.57 -11.38
C GLU A 190 5.59 -12.03 -9.98
N ARG A 191 6.13 -11.41 -8.92
CA ARG A 191 5.80 -11.79 -7.53
C ARG A 191 4.37 -11.50 -7.13
N ILE A 192 3.78 -10.41 -7.63
CA ILE A 192 2.38 -10.08 -7.41
C ILE A 192 1.50 -11.14 -8.05
N ALA A 193 1.76 -11.50 -9.32
CA ALA A 193 1.01 -12.52 -10.02
C ALA A 193 1.02 -13.84 -9.25
N GLU A 194 2.22 -14.33 -8.88
CA GLU A 194 2.37 -15.57 -8.10
C GLU A 194 1.63 -15.51 -6.77
N TRP A 195 1.70 -14.38 -6.05
CA TRP A 195 1.04 -14.24 -4.75
C TRP A 195 -0.49 -14.18 -4.84
N LEU A 196 -1.02 -13.58 -5.91
CA LEU A 196 -2.46 -13.54 -6.17
C LEU A 196 -3.00 -14.91 -6.60
N GLU A 197 -2.24 -15.71 -7.36
CA GLU A 197 -2.63 -17.06 -7.78
C GLU A 197 -2.59 -18.09 -6.63
N ALA A 198 -1.70 -17.92 -5.65
CA ALA A 198 -1.45 -18.88 -4.58
C ALA A 198 -2.65 -19.17 -3.65
N THR A 199 -3.77 -18.47 -3.78
CA THR A 199 -4.94 -18.60 -2.90
C THR A 199 -6.23 -18.98 -3.62
N GLU A 200 -6.18 -19.33 -4.92
CA GLU A 200 -7.32 -19.88 -5.66
C GLU A 200 -7.60 -21.39 -5.39
N VAL A 201 -7.07 -21.96 -4.29
CA VAL A 201 -7.27 -23.37 -3.89
C VAL A 201 -8.16 -23.50 -2.66
#